data_AF-A0A2M9Y7F4-F1
#
_entry.id   AF-A0A2M9Y7F4-F1
#
_cell.length_a   1.000
_cell.length_b   1.000
_cell.length_c   1.000
_cell.angle_alpha   90.00
_cell.angle_beta   90.00
_cell.angle_gamma   90.00
#
_symmetry.space_group_name_H-M   'P 1'
#
loop_
_entity.id
_entity.type
_entity.pdbx_description
1 polymer ?
#
loop_
_entity_poly.entity_id
_entity_poly.type
_entity_poly.pdbx_seq_one_letter_code
_entity_poly.pdbx_strand_id
1 'polypeptide(L)'
;MHKQTRAIANVGTPWSLCEIATDNIMNPKNSFVEILQNLYQTESYKKLVVLRHFQSSLQSFRDDYMELAQVVGFTKDPIFLRQIMPLDQRPKMERYFVNVTRSFLHFAHSGQSLADHCRLLHRRYYDQEGIFSDYQKKIDDTFQDPISHFMKRLRHFCAHIEVPNLKLHTKWTKETGVVIRMIIDKDHLQDRCKDWTTPAREFMNATEEIDVLSVSTDYYNKVTNFYSWFFQRLEEIHKADRDYVHEQERLARRTYGKHLGESLLSVAEQVVTGQMYPDAILTHIPFESVEIGEIINAHADPGERFDAFIKFAEENYGSVDDAYKKKIRDIYIAGATSHNYRL
;
A
#
# COMPACT_ATOMS: atom_id res chain seq x y z
N MET A 1 -10.09 -15.73 21.37
CA MET A 1 -8.86 -15.76 20.54
C MET A 1 -9.12 -15.03 19.24
N HIS A 2 -8.75 -13.75 19.15
CA HIS A 2 -8.46 -13.01 17.91
C HIS A 2 -8.01 -11.61 18.33
N LYS A 3 -6.69 -11.41 18.47
CA LYS A 3 -6.09 -10.08 18.48
C LYS A 3 -5.52 -9.89 17.08
N GLN A 4 -6.25 -9.18 16.22
CA GLN A 4 -5.68 -8.59 15.02
C GLN A 4 -5.02 -7.27 15.43
N THR A 5 -3.71 -7.29 15.58
CA THR A 5 -2.92 -6.07 15.65
C THR A 5 -2.55 -5.70 14.21
N ARG A 6 -3.41 -4.97 13.51
CA ARG A 6 -3.00 -4.20 12.33
C ARG A 6 -2.51 -2.84 12.83
N ALA A 7 -1.22 -2.77 13.17
CA ALA A 7 -0.53 -1.50 13.17
C ALA A 7 -0.27 -1.15 11.70
N ILE A 8 -1.14 -0.32 11.12
CA ILE A 8 -0.77 0.43 9.93
C ILE A 8 0.32 1.39 10.42
N ALA A 9 1.56 1.13 10.00
CA ALA A 9 2.64 2.08 10.16
C ALA A 9 2.24 3.33 9.37
N ASN A 10 1.67 4.31 10.07
CA ASN A 10 1.73 5.69 9.62
C ASN A 10 3.22 6.00 9.54
N VAL A 11 3.75 5.98 8.31
CA VAL A 11 5.08 6.45 7.99
C VAL A 11 5.14 7.88 8.49
N GLY A 12 5.80 8.08 9.62
CA GLY A 12 6.05 9.41 10.16
C GLY A 12 6.65 10.26 9.05
N THR A 13 6.10 11.45 8.86
CA THR A 13 6.81 12.42 8.01
C THR A 13 8.21 12.63 8.61
N PRO A 14 9.25 12.86 7.79
CA PRO A 14 10.64 13.03 8.25
C PRO A 14 10.83 14.07 9.37
N TRP A 15 9.83 14.91 9.62
CA TRP A 15 9.80 15.92 10.67
C TRP A 15 9.97 15.38 12.09
N SER A 16 9.51 14.16 12.42
CA SER A 16 9.71 13.61 13.77
C SER A 16 11.17 13.22 14.06
N LEU A 17 12.01 13.07 13.03
CA LEU A 17 13.45 12.83 13.18
C LEU A 17 14.24 14.13 13.35
N CYS A 18 13.70 15.28 12.90
CA CYS A 18 14.33 16.58 13.09
C CYS A 18 14.30 17.06 14.55
N GLU A 19 13.30 16.67 15.36
CA GLU A 19 13.17 17.13 16.74
C GLU A 19 14.16 16.47 17.72
N ILE A 20 14.82 15.37 17.34
CA ILE A 20 15.75 14.62 18.22
C ILE A 20 17.22 15.02 17.97
N ALA A 21 17.52 15.80 16.93
CA ALA A 21 18.87 16.26 16.64
C ALA A 21 19.23 17.49 17.49
N THR A 22 19.85 17.24 18.65
CA THR A 22 20.36 18.25 19.59
C THR A 22 21.18 19.36 18.92
N ASP A 23 20.99 20.59 19.42
CA ASP A 23 21.50 21.90 18.95
C ASP A 23 23.00 22.05 18.64
N ASN A 24 23.84 21.03 18.86
CA ASN A 24 25.30 21.15 18.76
C ASN A 24 25.96 20.59 17.47
N ILE A 25 25.21 19.93 16.58
CA ILE A 25 25.78 19.33 15.33
C ILE A 25 25.38 20.14 14.07
N MET A 26 24.58 21.19 14.22
CA MET A 26 23.67 21.69 13.16
C MET A 26 23.98 23.09 12.62
N ASN A 27 25.24 23.52 12.56
CA ASN A 27 25.58 24.79 11.90
C ASN A 27 26.91 24.79 11.14
N PRO A 28 26.96 24.09 9.99
CA PRO A 28 27.54 24.73 8.82
C PRO A 28 26.69 24.52 7.55
N LYS A 29 26.93 25.37 6.55
CA LYS A 29 26.49 25.13 5.17
C LYS A 29 26.89 23.71 4.74
N ASN A 30 25.95 22.95 4.17
CA ASN A 30 26.03 21.52 3.82
C ASN A 30 25.80 20.54 4.98
N SER A 31 25.01 20.90 6.00
CA SER A 31 24.53 19.93 6.99
C SER A 31 23.55 18.93 6.38
N PHE A 32 23.41 17.74 6.99
CA PHE A 32 22.41 16.73 6.61
C PHE A 32 21.01 17.34 6.46
N VAL A 33 20.60 18.15 7.43
CA VAL A 33 19.27 18.76 7.46
C VAL A 33 19.10 19.82 6.37
N GLU A 34 20.12 20.64 6.11
CA GLU A 34 20.07 21.62 5.02
C GLU A 34 19.95 20.94 3.65
N ILE A 35 20.68 19.83 3.41
CA ILE A 35 20.57 19.06 2.17
C ILE A 35 19.13 18.57 1.97
N LEU A 36 18.52 17.99 3.00
CA LEU A 36 17.15 17.49 2.93
C LEU A 36 16.11 18.60 2.77
N GLN A 37 16.26 19.70 3.52
CA GLN A 37 15.37 20.86 3.38
C GLN A 37 15.42 21.43 1.97
N ASN A 38 16.62 21.58 1.40
CA ASN A 38 16.79 22.02 0.02
C ASN A 38 16.18 21.02 -0.96
N LEU A 39 16.44 19.72 -0.79
CA LEU A 39 15.86 18.65 -1.61
C LEU A 39 14.32 18.71 -1.61
N TYR A 40 13.69 18.87 -0.46
CA TYR A 40 12.23 18.92 -0.33
C TYR A 40 11.59 20.12 -1.02
N GLN A 41 12.36 21.19 -1.25
CA GLN A 41 11.89 22.35 -2.01
C GLN A 41 12.04 22.18 -3.53
N THR A 42 12.82 21.20 -4.00
CA THR A 42 13.03 20.97 -5.42
C THR A 42 11.77 20.48 -6.13
N GLU A 43 11.66 20.83 -7.41
CA GLU A 43 10.53 20.39 -8.24
C GLU A 43 10.55 18.88 -8.47
N SER A 44 11.75 18.28 -8.62
CA SER A 44 11.92 16.84 -8.77
C SER A 44 11.36 16.08 -7.57
N TYR A 45 11.67 16.50 -6.33
CA TYR A 45 11.13 15.86 -5.14
C TYR A 45 9.60 15.99 -5.07
N LYS A 46 9.06 17.19 -5.32
CA LYS A 46 7.61 17.46 -5.31
C LYS A 46 6.87 16.58 -6.31
N LYS A 47 7.39 16.42 -7.53
CA LYS A 47 6.83 15.50 -8.55
C LYS A 47 6.77 14.07 -8.04
N LEU A 48 7.86 13.55 -7.47
CA LEU A 48 7.89 12.17 -6.96
C LEU A 48 6.96 11.95 -5.76
N VAL A 49 6.78 12.95 -4.89
CA VAL A 49 5.79 12.89 -3.80
C VAL A 49 4.37 12.76 -4.35
N VAL A 50 4.03 13.52 -5.39
CA VAL A 50 2.71 13.41 -6.05
C VAL A 50 2.52 12.00 -6.62
N LEU A 51 3.55 11.41 -7.24
CA LEU A 51 3.47 10.02 -7.73
C LEU A 51 3.27 9.01 -6.60
N ARG A 52 3.93 9.20 -5.44
CA ARG A 52 3.75 8.35 -4.26
C ARG A 52 2.33 8.43 -3.69
N HIS A 53 1.75 9.63 -3.63
CA HIS A 53 0.35 9.81 -3.24
C HIS A 53 -0.59 9.12 -4.23
N PHE A 54 -0.31 9.22 -5.53
CA PHE A 54 -1.09 8.53 -6.54
C PHE A 54 -1.00 6.99 -6.41
N GLN A 55 0.19 6.45 -6.12
CA GLN A 55 0.39 5.02 -5.84
C GLN A 55 -0.45 4.53 -4.65
N SER A 56 -0.68 5.39 -3.65
CA SER A 56 -1.57 5.07 -2.52
C SER A 56 -3.01 4.82 -2.98
N SER A 57 -3.48 5.53 -4.01
CA SER A 57 -4.82 5.28 -4.59
C SER A 57 -4.92 3.92 -5.28
N LEU A 58 -3.85 3.50 -5.97
CA LEU A 58 -3.79 2.16 -6.56
C LEU A 58 -3.77 1.10 -5.45
N GLN A 59 -3.07 1.35 -4.35
CA GLN A 59 -3.05 0.44 -3.21
C GLN A 59 -4.44 0.30 -2.58
N SER A 60 -5.17 1.39 -2.35
CA SER A 60 -6.55 1.32 -1.85
C SER A 60 -7.46 0.50 -2.76
N PHE A 61 -7.37 0.69 -4.08
CA PHE A 61 -8.12 -0.14 -5.04
C PHE A 61 -7.79 -1.64 -4.93
N ARG A 62 -6.50 -1.98 -4.74
CA ARG A 62 -6.07 -3.37 -4.53
C ARG A 62 -6.59 -3.92 -3.22
N ASP A 63 -6.52 -3.16 -2.15
CA ASP A 63 -6.99 -3.58 -0.83
C ASP A 63 -8.51 -3.82 -0.83
N ASP A 64 -9.28 -2.94 -1.47
CA ASP A 64 -10.73 -3.12 -1.62
C ASP A 64 -11.09 -4.37 -2.43
N TYR A 65 -10.34 -4.65 -3.50
CA TYR A 65 -10.50 -5.90 -4.26
C TYR A 65 -10.18 -7.13 -3.39
N MET A 66 -9.08 -7.10 -2.64
CA MET A 66 -8.69 -8.21 -1.77
C MET A 66 -9.74 -8.46 -0.68
N GLU A 67 -10.31 -7.40 -0.09
CA GLU A 67 -11.42 -7.50 0.84
C GLU A 67 -12.65 -8.14 0.18
N LEU A 68 -13.06 -7.65 -0.99
CA LEU A 68 -14.18 -8.22 -1.74
C LEU A 68 -13.95 -9.70 -2.06
N ALA A 69 -12.77 -10.04 -2.59
CA ALA A 69 -12.41 -11.41 -2.96
C ALA A 69 -12.41 -12.33 -1.75
N GLN A 70 -11.93 -11.86 -0.59
CA GLN A 70 -11.96 -12.61 0.66
C GLN A 70 -13.41 -12.84 1.13
N VAL A 71 -14.23 -11.78 1.18
CA VAL A 71 -15.61 -11.88 1.67
C VAL A 71 -16.44 -12.80 0.77
N VAL A 72 -16.38 -12.63 -0.55
CA VAL A 72 -17.07 -13.53 -1.50
C VAL A 72 -16.47 -14.94 -1.46
N GLY A 73 -15.17 -15.06 -1.21
CA GLY A 73 -14.47 -16.34 -1.09
C GLY A 73 -15.04 -17.28 -0.03
N PHE A 74 -15.73 -16.76 1.00
CA PHE A 74 -16.41 -17.59 1.99
C PHE A 74 -17.53 -18.45 1.39
N THR A 75 -18.09 -18.13 0.22
CA THR A 75 -19.04 -19.04 -0.46
C THR A 75 -18.40 -20.35 -0.91
N LYS A 76 -17.07 -20.45 -0.89
CA LYS A 76 -16.33 -21.68 -1.21
C LYS A 76 -16.09 -22.56 0.02
N ASP A 77 -16.36 -22.07 1.22
CA ASP A 77 -16.20 -22.84 2.47
C ASP A 77 -17.51 -23.56 2.84
N PRO A 78 -17.56 -24.91 2.77
CA PRO A 78 -18.75 -25.67 3.12
C PRO A 78 -19.15 -25.54 4.60
N ILE A 79 -18.20 -25.27 5.51
CA ILE A 79 -18.48 -25.08 6.93
C ILE A 79 -19.21 -23.76 7.13
N PHE A 80 -18.69 -22.68 6.54
CA PHE A 80 -19.34 -21.38 6.55
C PHE A 80 -20.77 -21.44 5.97
N LEU A 81 -20.94 -22.08 4.82
CA LEU A 81 -22.26 -22.21 4.17
C LEU A 81 -23.28 -22.92 5.07
N ARG A 82 -22.89 -24.00 5.76
CA ARG A 82 -23.78 -24.68 6.72
C ARG A 82 -24.23 -23.78 7.87
N GLN A 83 -23.45 -22.76 8.21
CA GLN A 83 -23.78 -21.81 9.28
C GLN A 83 -24.74 -20.70 8.85
N ILE A 84 -24.85 -20.42 7.54
CA ILE A 84 -25.65 -19.30 7.02
C ILE A 84 -26.86 -19.71 6.17
N MET A 85 -26.85 -20.91 5.57
CA MET A 85 -27.92 -21.39 4.68
C MET A 85 -29.23 -21.83 5.36
N PRO A 86 -29.26 -22.35 6.61
CA PRO A 86 -30.52 -22.74 7.24
C PRO A 86 -31.53 -21.59 7.36
N LEU A 87 -32.83 -21.91 7.29
CA LEU A 87 -33.91 -20.90 7.28
C LEU A 87 -33.93 -20.04 8.56
N ASP A 88 -33.59 -20.61 9.70
CA ASP A 88 -33.45 -19.92 10.98
C ASP A 88 -32.20 -19.00 11.04
N GLN A 89 -31.27 -19.15 10.10
CA GLN A 89 -30.07 -18.34 9.96
C GLN A 89 -30.20 -17.24 8.88
N ARG A 90 -31.40 -16.97 8.36
CA ARG A 90 -31.67 -15.87 7.42
C ARG A 90 -31.03 -14.53 7.81
N PRO A 91 -31.11 -14.07 9.08
CA PRO A 91 -30.45 -12.83 9.47
C PRO A 91 -28.92 -12.84 9.30
N LYS A 92 -28.26 -14.01 9.41
CA LYS A 92 -26.81 -14.13 9.15
C LYS A 92 -26.52 -14.07 7.66
N MET A 93 -27.33 -14.72 6.84
CA MET A 93 -27.21 -14.66 5.38
C MET A 93 -27.42 -13.22 4.87
N GLU A 94 -28.42 -12.51 5.39
CA GLU A 94 -28.66 -11.10 5.04
C GLU A 94 -27.46 -10.22 5.41
N ARG A 95 -26.89 -10.38 6.62
CA ARG A 95 -25.67 -9.66 7.02
C ARG A 95 -24.48 -9.99 6.11
N TYR A 96 -24.35 -11.25 5.70
CA TYR A 96 -23.33 -11.66 4.76
C TYR A 96 -23.51 -10.97 3.40
N PHE A 97 -24.74 -10.89 2.88
CA PHE A 97 -25.03 -10.21 1.62
C PHE A 97 -24.74 -8.71 1.72
N VAL A 98 -25.12 -8.07 2.84
CA VAL A 98 -24.78 -6.66 3.11
C VAL A 98 -23.28 -6.44 3.08
N ASN A 99 -22.49 -7.35 3.68
CA ASN A 99 -21.03 -7.26 3.66
C ASN A 99 -20.46 -7.41 2.24
N VAL A 100 -20.95 -8.38 1.46
CA VAL A 100 -20.53 -8.54 0.06
C VAL A 100 -20.86 -7.30 -0.75
N THR A 101 -22.09 -6.78 -0.63
CA THR A 101 -22.51 -5.56 -1.32
C THR A 101 -21.64 -4.37 -0.91
N ARG A 102 -21.38 -4.17 0.37
CA ARG A 102 -20.51 -3.08 0.86
C ARG A 102 -19.11 -3.18 0.26
N SER A 103 -18.45 -4.34 0.35
CA SER A 103 -17.10 -4.52 -0.19
C SER A 103 -17.08 -4.36 -1.71
N PHE A 104 -18.13 -4.80 -2.42
CA PHE A 104 -18.27 -4.60 -3.85
C PHE A 104 -18.37 -3.12 -4.23
N LEU A 105 -19.19 -2.35 -3.49
CA LEU A 105 -19.33 -0.91 -3.67
C LEU A 105 -18.00 -0.20 -3.44
N HIS A 106 -17.29 -0.52 -2.35
CA HIS A 106 -15.99 0.06 -2.05
C HIS A 106 -15.01 -0.16 -3.20
N PHE A 107 -14.89 -1.40 -3.68
CA PHE A 107 -14.07 -1.75 -4.85
C PHE A 107 -14.43 -0.97 -6.12
N ALA A 108 -15.72 -0.89 -6.46
CA ALA A 108 -16.17 -0.17 -7.65
C ALA A 108 -15.93 1.36 -7.53
N HIS A 109 -16.08 1.91 -6.32
CA HIS A 109 -15.82 3.32 -6.06
C HIS A 109 -14.32 3.66 -6.07
N SER A 110 -13.47 2.84 -5.46
CA SER A 110 -12.02 3.08 -5.50
C SER A 110 -11.45 2.96 -6.90
N GLY A 111 -11.99 2.09 -7.76
CA GLY A 111 -11.63 2.04 -9.18
C GLY A 111 -11.90 3.37 -9.91
N GLN A 112 -13.05 4.01 -9.63
CA GLN A 112 -13.38 5.33 -10.17
C GLN A 112 -12.47 6.44 -9.60
N SER A 113 -12.28 6.49 -8.28
CA SER A 113 -11.42 7.47 -7.64
C SER A 113 -9.99 7.39 -8.18
N LEU A 114 -9.47 6.18 -8.37
CA LEU A 114 -8.17 5.93 -8.98
C LEU A 114 -8.10 6.47 -10.43
N ALA A 115 -9.12 6.21 -11.25
CA ALA A 115 -9.20 6.76 -12.60
C ALA A 115 -9.27 8.30 -12.63
N ASP A 116 -10.02 8.91 -11.72
CA ASP A 116 -10.11 10.36 -11.60
C ASP A 116 -8.80 11.00 -11.14
N HIS A 117 -8.13 10.40 -10.14
CA HIS A 117 -6.80 10.83 -9.71
C HIS A 117 -5.78 10.72 -10.86
N CYS A 118 -5.82 9.63 -11.63
CA CYS A 118 -4.95 9.43 -12.79
C CYS A 118 -5.18 10.50 -13.86
N ARG A 119 -6.43 10.78 -14.20
CA ARG A 119 -6.79 11.81 -15.19
C ARG A 119 -6.37 13.21 -14.74
N LEU A 120 -6.57 13.55 -13.47
CA LEU A 120 -6.14 14.83 -12.91
C LEU A 120 -4.61 14.96 -12.88
N LEU A 121 -3.91 13.89 -12.51
CA LEU A 121 -2.46 13.79 -12.55
C LEU A 121 -1.95 14.01 -13.99
N HIS A 122 -2.48 13.26 -14.95
CA HIS A 122 -2.15 13.36 -16.37
C HIS A 122 -2.33 14.79 -16.89
N ARG A 123 -3.52 15.36 -16.68
CA ARG A 123 -3.87 16.71 -17.10
C ARG A 123 -2.99 17.80 -16.49
N ARG A 124 -2.65 17.67 -15.20
CA ARG A 124 -1.92 18.71 -14.48
C ARG A 124 -0.43 18.73 -14.84
N TYR A 125 0.16 17.58 -15.12
CA TYR A 125 1.62 17.45 -15.22
C TYR A 125 2.14 17.02 -16.59
N TYR A 126 1.30 16.50 -17.49
CA TYR A 126 1.77 15.87 -18.72
C TYR A 126 1.06 16.35 -19.99
N ASP A 127 -0.18 16.86 -19.90
CA ASP A 127 -0.92 17.38 -21.06
C ASP A 127 -0.23 18.55 -21.75
N GLN A 128 0.32 19.49 -20.97
CA GLN A 128 0.83 20.76 -21.52
C GLN A 128 2.09 20.58 -22.38
N GLU A 129 2.89 19.56 -22.10
CA GLU A 129 4.19 19.35 -22.72
C GLU A 129 4.20 18.15 -23.69
N GLY A 130 3.07 17.43 -23.82
CA GLY A 130 2.97 16.26 -24.70
C GLY A 130 3.89 15.09 -24.30
N ILE A 131 4.46 15.12 -23.11
CA ILE A 131 5.45 14.13 -22.61
C ILE A 131 4.84 12.74 -22.50
N PHE A 132 3.54 12.65 -22.21
CA PHE A 132 2.80 11.41 -22.06
C PHE A 132 1.71 11.28 -23.13
N SER A 133 2.13 11.32 -24.40
CA SER A 133 1.24 11.35 -25.57
C SER A 133 0.51 10.03 -25.87
N ASP A 134 1.05 8.90 -25.43
CA ASP A 134 0.46 7.57 -25.60
C ASP A 134 -0.62 7.21 -24.56
N TYR A 135 -0.85 8.08 -23.58
CA TYR A 135 -1.84 7.92 -22.51
C TYR A 135 -3.24 7.64 -23.02
N GLN A 136 -3.78 8.54 -23.85
CA GLN A 136 -5.16 8.43 -24.31
C GLN A 136 -5.36 7.18 -25.17
N LYS A 137 -4.41 6.89 -26.06
CA LYS A 137 -4.42 5.67 -26.86
C LYS A 137 -4.48 4.42 -25.97
N LYS A 138 -3.66 4.35 -24.93
CA LYS A 138 -3.67 3.19 -24.02
C LYS A 138 -4.99 3.05 -23.27
N ILE A 139 -5.61 4.15 -22.85
CA ILE A 139 -6.95 4.12 -22.26
C ILE A 139 -7.94 3.51 -23.23
N ASP A 140 -7.95 3.98 -24.47
CA ASP A 140 -8.89 3.53 -25.50
C ASP A 140 -8.67 2.05 -25.84
N ASP A 141 -7.42 1.62 -25.98
CA ASP A 141 -7.07 0.22 -26.22
C ASP A 141 -7.47 -0.70 -25.05
N THR A 142 -7.52 -0.18 -23.82
CA THR A 142 -7.70 -1.00 -22.62
C THR A 142 -9.15 -1.06 -22.12
N PHE A 143 -9.90 0.05 -22.22
CA PHE A 143 -11.18 0.24 -21.51
C PHE A 143 -12.41 0.44 -22.41
N GLN A 144 -12.27 0.37 -23.74
CA GLN A 144 -13.42 0.42 -24.67
C GLN A 144 -14.16 -0.93 -24.80
N ASP A 145 -13.84 -1.90 -23.95
CA ASP A 145 -14.43 -3.23 -23.97
C ASP A 145 -15.75 -3.33 -23.15
N PRO A 146 -16.59 -4.34 -23.44
CA PRO A 146 -17.88 -4.53 -22.77
C PRO A 146 -17.84 -4.58 -21.24
N ILE A 147 -16.85 -5.26 -20.62
CA ILE A 147 -16.78 -5.39 -19.16
C ILE A 147 -16.43 -4.06 -18.49
N SER A 148 -15.52 -3.27 -19.07
CA SER A 148 -15.20 -1.93 -18.57
C SER A 148 -16.42 -1.01 -18.57
N HIS A 149 -17.20 -1.04 -19.64
CA HIS A 149 -18.46 -0.29 -19.73
C HIS A 149 -19.51 -0.81 -18.74
N PHE A 150 -19.61 -2.13 -18.58
CA PHE A 150 -20.49 -2.74 -17.59
C PHE A 150 -20.14 -2.28 -16.17
N MET A 151 -18.88 -2.39 -15.75
CA MET A 151 -18.44 -1.98 -14.41
C MET A 151 -18.68 -0.50 -14.15
N LYS A 152 -18.43 0.36 -15.13
CA LYS A 152 -18.72 1.80 -15.04
C LYS A 152 -20.22 2.07 -14.84
N ARG A 153 -21.08 1.37 -15.57
CA ARG A 153 -22.54 1.53 -15.43
C ARG A 153 -23.09 0.86 -14.18
N LEU A 154 -22.53 -0.26 -13.75
CA LEU A 154 -22.89 -0.93 -12.50
C LEU A 154 -22.55 -0.05 -11.29
N ARG A 155 -21.40 0.63 -11.29
CA ARG A 155 -21.09 1.65 -10.27
C ARG A 155 -22.10 2.79 -10.27
N HIS A 156 -22.47 3.30 -11.45
CA HIS A 156 -23.49 4.34 -11.56
C HIS A 156 -24.84 3.89 -11.00
N PHE A 157 -25.25 2.67 -11.33
CA PHE A 157 -26.45 2.03 -10.77
C PHE A 157 -26.41 2.03 -9.24
N CYS A 158 -25.31 1.51 -8.70
CA CYS A 158 -25.05 1.44 -7.27
C CYS A 158 -25.09 2.81 -6.56
N ALA A 159 -24.53 3.84 -7.18
CA ALA A 159 -24.37 5.16 -6.58
C ALA A 159 -25.63 6.04 -6.67
N HIS A 160 -26.49 5.80 -7.68
CA HIS A 160 -27.57 6.74 -8.02
C HIS A 160 -28.96 6.10 -8.12
N ILE A 161 -29.05 4.77 -8.17
CA ILE A 161 -30.31 4.06 -8.32
C ILE A 161 -30.53 3.22 -7.07
N GLU A 162 -29.75 2.15 -6.90
CA GLU A 162 -29.84 1.25 -5.75
C GLU A 162 -28.69 0.24 -5.74
N VAL A 163 -28.61 -0.56 -4.67
CA VAL A 163 -27.69 -1.70 -4.62
C VAL A 163 -28.22 -2.88 -5.43
N PRO A 164 -27.36 -3.61 -6.16
CA PRO A 164 -27.79 -4.78 -6.91
C PRO A 164 -28.26 -5.89 -5.97
N ASN A 165 -29.36 -6.55 -6.33
CA ASN A 165 -29.77 -7.78 -5.67
C ASN A 165 -28.73 -8.88 -5.94
N LEU A 166 -28.22 -9.47 -4.87
CA LEU A 166 -27.30 -10.60 -4.92
C LEU A 166 -28.06 -11.89 -4.65
N LYS A 167 -27.65 -12.97 -5.31
CA LYS A 167 -28.20 -14.31 -5.13
C LYS A 167 -27.07 -15.31 -4.95
N LEU A 168 -27.30 -16.34 -4.13
CA LEU A 168 -26.46 -17.53 -4.13
C LEU A 168 -26.96 -18.47 -5.23
N HIS A 169 -26.13 -18.69 -6.24
CA HIS A 169 -26.37 -19.70 -7.26
C HIS A 169 -25.68 -21.00 -6.88
N THR A 170 -26.42 -22.10 -6.89
CA THR A 170 -25.89 -23.44 -6.61
C THR A 170 -25.94 -24.28 -7.87
N LYS A 171 -24.77 -24.64 -8.39
CA LYS A 171 -24.64 -25.54 -9.54
C LYS A 171 -24.05 -26.87 -9.08
N TRP A 172 -24.72 -27.96 -9.44
CA TRP A 172 -24.18 -29.30 -9.24
C TRP A 172 -23.53 -29.79 -10.54
N THR A 173 -22.30 -30.25 -10.45
CA THR A 173 -21.58 -30.89 -11.57
C THR A 173 -21.07 -32.25 -11.12
N LYS A 174 -20.93 -33.18 -12.06
CA LYS A 174 -20.40 -34.52 -11.77
C LYS A 174 -18.91 -34.47 -11.41
N GLU A 175 -18.14 -33.56 -12.01
CA GLU A 175 -16.69 -33.47 -11.75
C GLU A 175 -16.33 -32.70 -10.48
N THR A 176 -17.01 -31.58 -10.19
CA THR A 176 -16.63 -30.68 -9.09
C THR A 176 -17.63 -30.70 -7.92
N GLY A 177 -18.70 -31.49 -8.01
CA GLY A 177 -19.72 -31.56 -6.98
C GLY A 177 -20.58 -30.29 -6.92
N VAL A 178 -20.92 -29.85 -5.70
CA VAL A 178 -21.73 -28.65 -5.48
C VAL A 178 -20.83 -27.41 -5.50
N VAL A 179 -21.08 -26.51 -6.43
CA VAL A 179 -20.42 -25.21 -6.54
C VAL A 179 -21.41 -24.12 -6.19
N ILE A 180 -21.07 -23.28 -5.21
CA ILE A 180 -21.90 -22.15 -4.77
C ILE A 180 -21.18 -20.85 -5.12
N ARG A 181 -21.91 -19.98 -5.82
CA ARG A 181 -21.41 -18.69 -6.34
C ARG A 181 -22.29 -17.55 -5.88
N MET A 182 -21.69 -16.38 -5.71
CA MET A 182 -22.44 -15.15 -5.51
C MET A 182 -22.62 -14.49 -6.88
N ILE A 183 -23.88 -14.34 -7.30
CA ILE A 183 -24.23 -13.76 -8.59
C ILE A 183 -25.03 -12.47 -8.41
N ILE A 184 -24.91 -11.56 -9.37
CA ILE A 184 -25.76 -10.38 -9.50
C ILE A 184 -27.02 -10.75 -10.28
N ASP A 185 -28.18 -10.35 -9.77
CA ASP A 185 -29.47 -10.55 -10.41
C ASP A 185 -29.62 -9.67 -11.66
N LYS A 186 -29.51 -10.27 -12.86
CA LYS A 186 -29.57 -9.56 -14.14
C LYS A 186 -30.93 -8.90 -14.38
N ASP A 187 -32.01 -9.61 -14.07
CA ASP A 187 -33.37 -9.11 -14.29
C ASP A 187 -33.60 -7.86 -13.46
N HIS A 188 -33.15 -7.87 -12.20
CA HIS A 188 -33.15 -6.70 -11.33
C HIS A 188 -32.40 -5.51 -11.94
N LEU A 189 -31.21 -5.73 -12.49
CA LEU A 189 -30.43 -4.66 -13.13
C LEU A 189 -31.15 -4.07 -14.36
N GLN A 190 -31.80 -4.92 -15.16
CA GLN A 190 -32.49 -4.51 -16.39
C GLN A 190 -33.82 -3.80 -16.11
N ASP A 191 -34.58 -4.29 -15.12
CA ASP A 191 -35.86 -3.70 -14.73
C ASP A 191 -35.69 -2.31 -14.12
N ARG A 192 -34.61 -2.12 -13.36
CA ARG A 192 -34.43 -0.93 -12.53
C ARG A 192 -33.58 0.15 -13.19
N CYS A 193 -32.89 -0.16 -14.29
CA CYS A 193 -32.13 0.81 -15.07
C CYS A 193 -32.26 0.53 -16.56
N LYS A 194 -32.83 1.49 -17.31
CA LYS A 194 -32.94 1.41 -18.78
C LYS A 194 -31.74 1.99 -19.51
N ASP A 195 -30.91 2.77 -18.81
CA ASP A 195 -29.81 3.54 -19.39
C ASP A 195 -28.49 2.75 -19.47
N TRP A 196 -28.56 1.45 -19.74
CA TRP A 196 -27.35 0.66 -20.00
C TRP A 196 -26.78 1.01 -21.38
N THR A 197 -25.49 1.33 -21.43
CA THR A 197 -24.79 1.57 -22.70
C THR A 197 -24.79 0.30 -23.55
N THR A 198 -24.67 0.44 -24.87
CA THR A 198 -24.64 -0.71 -25.79
C THR A 198 -23.58 -1.74 -25.39
N PRO A 199 -22.31 -1.37 -25.10
CA PRO A 199 -21.30 -2.35 -24.69
C PRO A 199 -21.61 -3.02 -23.34
N ALA A 200 -22.24 -2.30 -22.40
CA ALA A 200 -22.63 -2.90 -21.12
C ALA A 200 -23.76 -3.94 -21.29
N ARG A 201 -24.70 -3.69 -22.23
CA ARG A 201 -25.73 -4.67 -22.59
C ARG A 201 -25.15 -5.87 -23.30
N GLU A 202 -24.18 -5.67 -24.20
CA GLU A 202 -23.44 -6.77 -24.84
C GLU A 202 -22.80 -7.68 -23.80
N PHE A 203 -22.12 -7.12 -22.79
CA PHE A 203 -21.57 -7.90 -21.68
C PHE A 203 -22.65 -8.69 -20.94
N MET A 204 -23.73 -8.03 -20.51
CA MET A 204 -24.82 -8.69 -19.79
C MET A 204 -25.48 -9.80 -20.62
N ASN A 205 -25.63 -9.63 -21.93
CA ASN A 205 -26.26 -10.61 -22.79
C ASN A 205 -25.33 -11.78 -23.14
N ALA A 206 -24.02 -11.54 -23.22
CA ALA A 206 -23.03 -12.57 -23.52
C ALA A 206 -22.79 -13.53 -22.34
N THR A 207 -23.06 -13.10 -21.11
CA THR A 207 -22.90 -13.94 -19.92
C THR A 207 -24.21 -14.54 -19.45
N GLU A 208 -24.21 -15.83 -19.13
CA GLU A 208 -25.36 -16.51 -18.53
C GLU A 208 -25.66 -15.90 -17.15
N GLU A 209 -24.62 -15.80 -16.31
CA GLU A 209 -24.68 -15.27 -14.96
C GLU A 209 -23.58 -14.23 -14.74
N ILE A 210 -23.83 -13.26 -13.87
CA ILE A 210 -22.82 -12.28 -13.49
C ILE A 210 -22.26 -12.69 -12.13
N ASP A 211 -21.26 -13.57 -12.14
CA ASP A 211 -20.53 -13.96 -10.93
C ASP A 211 -19.72 -12.77 -10.40
N VAL A 212 -20.00 -12.37 -9.15
CA VAL A 212 -19.40 -11.18 -8.51
C VAL A 212 -17.88 -11.29 -8.47
N LEU A 213 -17.34 -12.46 -8.14
CA LEU A 213 -15.90 -12.64 -8.01
C LEU A 213 -15.23 -12.60 -9.37
N SER A 214 -15.78 -13.30 -10.36
CA SER A 214 -15.25 -13.38 -11.73
C SER A 214 -15.19 -11.99 -12.36
N VAL A 215 -16.33 -11.27 -12.40
CA VAL A 215 -16.38 -9.94 -13.03
C VAL A 215 -15.46 -8.94 -12.33
N SER A 216 -15.36 -9.02 -11.00
CA SER A 216 -14.46 -8.16 -10.23
C SER A 216 -13.00 -8.51 -10.47
N THR A 217 -12.66 -9.79 -10.60
CA THR A 217 -11.30 -10.27 -10.91
C THR A 217 -10.86 -9.81 -12.30
N ASP A 218 -11.72 -9.98 -13.30
CA ASP A 218 -11.42 -9.57 -14.68
C ASP A 218 -11.20 -8.06 -14.77
N TYR A 219 -12.07 -7.28 -14.13
CA TYR A 219 -11.90 -5.82 -14.06
C TYR A 219 -10.65 -5.42 -13.26
N TYR A 220 -10.40 -6.05 -12.11
CA TYR A 220 -9.20 -5.82 -11.29
C TYR A 220 -7.92 -6.06 -12.10
N ASN A 221 -7.82 -7.19 -12.78
CA ASN A 221 -6.66 -7.54 -13.60
C ASN A 221 -6.46 -6.52 -14.73
N LYS A 222 -7.54 -6.11 -15.40
CA LYS A 222 -7.48 -5.08 -16.43
C LYS A 222 -6.95 -3.75 -15.90
N VAL A 223 -7.51 -3.27 -14.79
CA VAL A 223 -7.13 -2.00 -14.16
C VAL A 223 -5.68 -2.05 -13.69
N THR A 224 -5.27 -3.11 -13.01
CA THR A 224 -3.90 -3.26 -12.51
C THR A 224 -2.87 -3.41 -13.63
N ASN A 225 -3.21 -4.08 -14.74
CA ASN A 225 -2.36 -4.14 -15.93
C ASN A 225 -2.16 -2.77 -16.57
N PHE A 226 -3.24 -1.97 -16.69
CA PHE A 226 -3.14 -0.59 -17.15
C PHE A 226 -2.20 0.22 -16.25
N TYR A 227 -2.38 0.16 -14.93
CA TYR A 227 -1.56 0.95 -14.01
C TYR A 227 -0.13 0.45 -13.91
N SER A 228 0.13 -0.85 -14.10
CA SER A 228 1.49 -1.37 -14.24
C SER A 228 2.22 -0.68 -15.40
N TRP A 229 1.59 -0.64 -16.57
CA TRP A 229 2.12 0.09 -17.73
C TRP A 229 2.25 1.61 -17.45
N PHE A 230 1.25 2.22 -16.82
CA PHE A 230 1.26 3.65 -16.52
C PHE A 230 2.44 4.02 -15.61
N PHE A 231 2.67 3.24 -14.55
CA PHE A 231 3.79 3.44 -13.65
C PHE A 231 5.13 3.21 -14.34
N GLN A 232 5.27 2.15 -15.15
CA GLN A 232 6.47 1.93 -15.98
C GLN A 232 6.80 3.16 -16.83
N ARG A 233 5.79 3.71 -17.51
CA ARG A 233 5.96 4.91 -18.33
C ARG A 233 6.36 6.13 -17.51
N LEU A 234 5.79 6.30 -16.33
CA LEU A 234 6.20 7.34 -15.39
C LEU A 234 7.63 7.15 -14.84
N GLU A 235 8.13 5.91 -14.74
CA GLU A 235 9.53 5.68 -14.38
C GLU A 235 10.48 6.18 -15.45
N GLU A 236 10.14 5.95 -16.71
CA GLU A 236 10.91 6.46 -17.84
C GLU A 236 10.90 7.99 -17.86
N ILE A 237 9.72 8.61 -17.74
CA ILE A 237 9.55 10.06 -17.77
C ILE A 237 10.31 10.74 -16.62
N HIS A 238 10.23 10.18 -15.41
CA HIS A 238 10.82 10.77 -14.21
C HIS A 238 12.18 10.17 -13.83
N LYS A 239 12.85 9.47 -14.76
CA LYS A 239 14.14 8.83 -14.47
C LYS A 239 15.16 9.84 -13.92
N ALA A 240 15.31 10.99 -14.59
CA ALA A 240 16.25 12.03 -14.17
C ALA A 240 15.88 12.64 -12.81
N ASP A 241 14.58 12.87 -12.55
CA ASP A 241 14.10 13.36 -11.25
C ASP A 241 14.45 12.37 -10.12
N ARG A 242 14.24 11.06 -10.35
CA ARG A 242 14.60 10.00 -9.39
C ARG A 242 16.09 9.91 -9.15
N ASP A 243 16.87 9.88 -10.22
CA ASP A 243 18.33 9.77 -10.13
C ASP A 243 18.91 10.98 -9.36
N TYR A 244 18.38 12.18 -9.58
CA TYR A 244 18.73 13.38 -8.82
C TYR A 244 18.36 13.26 -7.34
N VAL A 245 17.11 12.89 -7.03
CA VAL A 245 16.63 12.76 -5.64
C VAL A 245 17.44 11.71 -4.88
N HIS A 246 17.68 10.54 -5.49
CA HIS A 246 18.50 9.48 -4.91
C HIS A 246 19.94 9.95 -4.65
N GLU A 247 20.54 10.72 -5.55
CA GLU A 247 21.89 11.23 -5.34
C GLU A 247 21.95 12.25 -4.19
N GLN A 248 20.95 13.13 -4.06
CA GLN A 248 20.84 14.05 -2.93
C GLN A 248 20.61 13.31 -1.61
N GLU A 249 19.78 12.26 -1.60
CA GLU A 249 19.59 11.41 -0.42
C GLU A 249 20.88 10.68 -0.04
N ARG A 250 21.64 10.15 -1.00
CA ARG A 250 22.96 9.55 -0.75
C ARG A 250 23.96 10.56 -0.20
N LEU A 251 23.99 11.77 -0.75
CA LEU A 251 24.83 12.85 -0.25
C LEU A 251 24.46 13.20 1.19
N ALA A 252 23.17 13.32 1.49
CA ALA A 252 22.68 13.53 2.85
C ALA A 252 23.14 12.40 3.79
N ARG A 253 22.94 11.13 3.40
CA ARG A 253 23.38 9.97 4.19
C ARG A 253 24.88 9.98 4.47
N ARG A 254 25.72 10.24 3.45
CA ARG A 254 27.19 10.34 3.62
C ARG A 254 27.60 11.50 4.52
N THR A 255 26.89 12.63 4.44
CA THR A 255 27.12 13.77 5.32
C THR A 255 26.76 13.42 6.76
N TYR A 256 25.63 12.75 6.99
CA TYR A 256 25.22 12.27 8.31
C TYR A 256 26.17 11.20 8.86
N GLY A 257 26.66 10.30 8.00
CA GLY A 257 27.60 9.23 8.35
C GLY A 257 28.84 9.69 9.10
N LYS A 258 29.35 10.90 8.79
CA LYS A 258 30.49 11.50 9.50
C LYS A 258 30.23 11.72 11.00
N HIS A 259 28.97 11.83 11.38
CA HIS A 259 28.49 12.05 12.74
C HIS A 259 27.72 10.85 13.30
N LEU A 260 27.61 9.76 12.54
CA LEU A 260 26.79 8.61 12.93
C LEU A 260 27.25 7.99 14.26
N GLY A 261 28.56 7.83 14.44
CA GLY A 261 29.12 7.30 15.70
C GLY A 261 28.78 8.17 16.92
N GLU A 262 28.88 9.49 16.78
CA GLU A 262 28.52 10.46 17.83
C GLU A 262 27.02 10.44 18.12
N SER A 263 26.19 10.40 17.08
CA SER A 263 24.73 10.35 17.19
C SER A 263 24.27 9.08 17.90
N LEU A 264 24.78 7.92 17.49
CA LEU A 264 24.46 6.63 18.10
C LEU A 264 24.96 6.55 19.54
N LEU A 265 26.14 7.13 19.83
CA LEU A 265 26.64 7.18 21.20
C LEU A 265 25.75 8.04 22.11
N SER A 266 25.27 9.19 21.64
CA SER A 266 24.33 10.05 22.39
C SER A 266 23.06 9.29 22.78
N VAL A 267 22.51 8.47 21.87
CA VAL A 267 21.36 7.61 22.18
C VAL A 267 21.73 6.50 23.16
N ALA A 268 22.89 5.87 22.98
CA ALA A 268 23.36 4.84 23.90
C ALA A 268 23.51 5.37 25.33
N GLU A 269 23.97 6.61 25.50
CA GLU A 269 24.06 7.26 26.81
C GLU A 269 22.67 7.49 27.44
N GLN A 270 21.64 7.79 26.64
CA GLN A 270 20.25 7.85 27.10
C GLN A 270 19.67 6.47 27.48
N VAL A 271 20.15 5.39 26.88
CA VAL A 271 19.80 4.02 27.32
C VAL A 271 20.40 3.73 28.68
N VAL A 272 21.64 4.14 28.93
CA VAL A 272 22.31 3.97 30.25
C VAL A 272 21.56 4.73 31.35
N THR A 273 21.04 5.93 31.07
CA THR A 273 20.26 6.72 32.03
C THR A 273 18.81 6.24 32.19
N GLY A 274 18.38 5.23 31.42
CA GLY A 274 17.01 4.70 31.43
C GLY A 274 15.99 5.62 30.75
N GLN A 275 16.43 6.63 30.00
CA GLN A 275 15.55 7.53 29.23
C GLN A 275 15.07 6.88 27.93
N MET A 276 15.82 5.91 27.40
CA MET A 276 15.47 5.16 26.18
C MET A 276 15.64 3.66 26.37
N TYR A 277 14.94 2.87 25.54
CA TYR A 277 15.11 1.43 25.47
C TYR A 277 16.29 1.05 24.54
N PRO A 278 16.95 -0.10 24.74
CA PRO A 278 18.12 -0.51 23.94
C PRO A 278 17.92 -0.47 22.42
N ASP A 279 16.79 -1.00 21.92
CA ASP A 279 16.50 -1.02 20.48
C ASP A 279 16.31 0.38 19.87
N ALA A 280 16.19 1.44 20.70
CA ALA A 280 16.16 2.82 20.22
C ALA A 280 17.45 3.18 19.46
N ILE A 281 18.59 2.59 19.86
CA ILE A 281 19.89 2.75 19.17
C ILE A 281 19.78 2.28 17.72
N LEU A 282 19.15 1.12 17.49
CA LEU A 282 19.03 0.52 16.15
C LEU A 282 18.06 1.31 15.27
N THR A 283 17.06 1.94 15.88
CA THR A 283 16.08 2.78 15.16
C THR A 283 16.51 4.23 15.01
N HIS A 284 17.66 4.63 15.57
CA HIS A 284 18.18 6.00 15.50
C HIS A 284 18.99 6.25 14.22
N ILE A 285 18.41 5.85 13.08
CA ILE A 285 18.93 6.18 11.76
C ILE A 285 17.80 6.73 10.90
N PRO A 286 18.06 7.75 10.08
CA PRO A 286 17.07 8.24 9.13
C PRO A 286 16.65 7.17 8.10
N PHE A 287 15.49 7.37 7.47
CA PHE A 287 15.05 6.70 6.22
C PHE A 287 14.72 5.20 6.19
N GLU A 288 15.06 4.35 7.17
CA GLU A 288 15.03 2.88 6.94
C GLU A 288 14.35 2.05 8.06
N SER A 289 13.12 2.44 8.43
CA SER A 289 12.39 1.77 9.53
C SER A 289 11.99 0.31 9.26
N VAL A 290 11.90 -0.11 7.99
CA VAL A 290 11.44 -1.47 7.63
C VAL A 290 12.60 -2.47 7.75
N GLU A 291 13.74 -2.15 7.16
CA GLU A 291 14.96 -2.96 7.15
C GLU A 291 15.50 -3.18 8.57
N ILE A 292 15.40 -2.16 9.43
CA ILE A 292 15.76 -2.29 10.85
C ILE A 292 14.84 -3.26 11.58
N GLY A 293 13.54 -3.24 11.27
CA GLY A 293 12.59 -4.22 11.80
C GLY A 293 12.94 -5.65 11.38
N GLU A 294 13.41 -5.85 10.15
CA GLU A 294 13.88 -7.16 9.67
C GLU A 294 15.14 -7.62 10.41
N ILE A 295 16.12 -6.73 10.61
CA ILE A 295 17.33 -7.03 11.39
C ILE A 295 16.98 -7.44 12.83
N ILE A 296 16.08 -6.70 13.48
CA ILE A 296 15.65 -7.01 14.85
C ILE A 296 14.95 -8.38 14.92
N ASN A 297 14.09 -8.71 13.95
CA ASN A 297 13.35 -9.97 13.94
C ASN A 297 14.19 -11.17 13.49
N ALA A 298 15.25 -10.95 12.71
CA ALA A 298 16.10 -12.02 12.18
C ALA A 298 17.07 -12.61 13.23
N HIS A 299 17.41 -11.86 14.28
CA HIS A 299 18.44 -12.23 15.24
C HIS A 299 17.92 -12.17 16.69
N ALA A 300 17.92 -13.32 17.37
CA ALA A 300 17.56 -13.39 18.79
C ALA A 300 18.67 -12.83 19.70
N ASP A 301 19.94 -13.02 19.33
CA ASP A 301 21.07 -12.52 20.11
C ASP A 301 21.25 -11.00 19.92
N PRO A 302 21.36 -10.21 21.00
CA PRO A 302 21.62 -8.76 20.87
C PRO A 302 22.95 -8.44 20.18
N GLY A 303 24.02 -9.19 20.43
CA GLY A 303 25.30 -8.96 19.76
C GLY A 303 25.16 -9.10 18.25
N GLU A 304 24.52 -10.17 17.79
CA GLU A 304 24.25 -10.39 16.36
C GLU A 304 23.36 -9.29 15.75
N ARG A 305 22.30 -8.84 16.45
CA ARG A 305 21.47 -7.70 16.00
C ARG A 305 22.30 -6.44 15.79
N PHE A 306 23.17 -6.12 16.75
CA PHE A 306 24.02 -4.94 16.67
C PHE A 306 25.04 -5.05 15.53
N ASP A 307 25.66 -6.21 15.37
CA ASP A 307 26.66 -6.43 14.32
C ASP A 307 26.02 -6.36 12.92
N ALA A 308 24.81 -6.91 12.75
CA ALA A 308 24.01 -6.77 11.53
C ALA A 308 23.62 -5.31 11.26
N PHE A 309 23.21 -4.58 12.31
CA PHE A 309 22.90 -3.15 12.22
C PHE A 309 24.10 -2.31 11.80
N ILE A 310 25.28 -2.50 12.43
CA ILE A 310 26.50 -1.76 12.07
C ILE A 310 26.88 -2.03 10.63
N LYS A 311 26.84 -3.29 10.18
CA LYS A 311 27.12 -3.62 8.78
C LYS A 311 26.19 -2.84 7.84
N PHE A 312 24.89 -2.89 8.09
CA PHE A 312 23.89 -2.16 7.32
C PHE A 312 24.14 -0.64 7.35
N ALA A 313 24.50 -0.09 8.52
CA ALA A 313 24.75 1.33 8.68
C ALA A 313 26.01 1.77 7.89
N GLU A 314 27.06 0.96 7.90
CA GLU A 314 28.28 1.24 7.15
C GLU A 314 28.08 1.16 5.63
N GLU A 315 27.23 0.25 5.16
CA GLU A 315 26.85 0.14 3.74
C GLU A 315 26.08 1.37 3.25
N ASN A 316 25.29 2.02 4.11
CA ASN A 316 24.38 3.10 3.72
C ASN A 316 24.85 4.51 4.09
N TYR A 317 25.60 4.65 5.18
CA TYR A 317 26.00 5.93 5.76
C TYR A 317 27.52 6.14 5.75
N GLY A 318 28.30 5.07 5.63
CA GLY A 318 29.77 5.09 5.68
C GLY A 318 30.33 4.57 7.00
N SER A 319 31.65 4.45 7.10
CA SER A 319 32.33 3.79 8.21
C SER A 319 32.04 4.44 9.56
N VAL A 320 31.75 3.62 10.57
CA VAL A 320 31.68 4.05 11.97
C VAL A 320 33.04 3.77 12.62
N ASP A 321 33.57 4.69 13.41
CA ASP A 321 34.83 4.46 14.12
C ASP A 321 34.73 3.25 15.07
N ASP A 322 35.77 2.41 15.10
CA ASP A 322 35.76 1.18 15.89
C ASP A 322 35.66 1.43 17.40
N ALA A 323 36.13 2.59 17.88
CA ALA A 323 35.94 2.99 19.28
C ALA A 323 34.46 3.27 19.59
N TYR A 324 33.74 3.94 18.67
CA TYR A 324 32.30 4.13 18.80
C TYR A 324 31.57 2.78 18.74
N LYS A 325 31.87 1.93 17.74
CA LYS A 325 31.24 0.60 17.59
C LYS A 325 31.34 -0.20 18.87
N LYS A 326 32.54 -0.32 19.44
CA LYS A 326 32.78 -1.09 20.66
C LYS A 326 31.98 -0.53 21.84
N LYS A 327 32.05 0.78 22.08
CA LYS A 327 31.36 1.43 23.20
C LYS A 327 29.83 1.27 23.09
N ILE A 328 29.27 1.50 21.90
CA ILE A 328 27.82 1.39 21.67
C ILE A 328 27.38 -0.08 21.78
N ARG A 329 28.16 -1.03 21.25
CA ARG A 329 27.87 -2.47 21.34
C ARG A 329 27.77 -2.93 22.80
N ASP A 330 28.74 -2.56 23.62
CA ASP A 330 28.77 -2.93 25.03
C ASP A 330 27.54 -2.40 25.77
N ILE A 331 27.15 -1.14 25.51
CA ILE A 331 25.95 -0.52 26.08
C ILE A 331 24.67 -1.24 25.61
N TYR A 332 24.55 -1.49 24.30
CA TYR A 332 23.38 -2.14 23.73
C TYR A 332 23.17 -3.55 24.29
N ILE A 333 24.22 -4.37 24.35
CA ILE A 333 24.15 -5.73 24.91
C ILE A 333 23.79 -5.69 26.39
N ALA A 334 24.43 -4.82 27.18
CA ALA A 334 24.13 -4.67 28.60
C ALA A 334 22.66 -4.26 28.83
N GLY A 335 22.16 -3.31 28.04
CA GLY A 335 20.76 -2.87 28.09
C GLY A 335 19.79 -3.99 27.71
N ALA A 336 20.01 -4.66 26.57
CA ALA A 336 19.12 -5.69 26.03
C ALA A 336 19.10 -7.00 26.86
N THR A 337 20.15 -7.26 27.63
CA THR A 337 20.24 -8.42 28.54
C THR A 337 19.76 -8.12 29.96
N SER A 338 19.53 -6.85 30.30
CA SER A 338 19.02 -6.44 31.61
C SER A 338 17.60 -6.99 31.86
N HIS A 339 17.31 -7.40 33.09
CA HIS A 339 16.02 -8.00 33.48
C HIS A 339 14.82 -7.07 33.21
N ASN A 340 15.04 -5.75 33.16
CA ASN A 340 13.99 -4.75 32.92
C ASN A 340 13.53 -4.68 31.45
N TYR A 341 14.25 -5.30 30.51
CA TYR A 341 13.89 -5.30 29.09
C TYR A 341 13.00 -6.48 28.65
N ARG A 342 12.88 -7.52 29.50
CA ARG A 342 12.10 -8.74 29.20
C ARG A 342 10.67 -8.73 29.74
N LEU A 343 10.20 -7.58 30.24
CA LEU A 343 8.84 -7.33 30.73
C LEU A 343 8.13 -6.38 29.78
#